data_AF-A0A4Q0S6E8-F1
#
_entry.id   AF-A0A4Q0S6E8-F1
#
_cell.length_a   1.000
_cell.length_b   1.000
_cell.length_c   1.000
_cell.angle_alpha   90.00
_cell.angle_beta   90.00
_cell.angle_gamma   90.00
#
_symmetry.space_group_name_H-M   'P 1'
#
loop_
_entity.id
_entity.type
_entity.pdbx_description
1 polymer ?
#
loop_
_entity_poly.entity_id
_entity_poly.type
_entity_poly.pdbx_seq_one_letter_code
_entity_poly.pdbx_strand_id
1 'polypeptide(L)'
;DLKNPLGVILGRTEMLKELISTGASESGVVAQVDHIRDATKRLTTMVDHLISDAMADAFDITIRREPVDVAALVKEVAEANQPLAVNKQQAISVTAPANIVTMC
;
A
#
# COMPACT_ATOMS: atom_id res chain seq x y z
N ASP A 1 5.14 9.22 2.78
CA ASP A 1 3.77 9.73 2.63
C ASP A 1 3.51 10.05 1.16
N LEU A 2 2.82 9.14 0.45
CA LEU A 2 2.52 9.29 -1.00
C LEU A 2 1.33 10.22 -1.26
N LYS A 3 0.55 10.59 -0.24
CA LYS A 3 -0.68 11.38 -0.41
C LYS A 3 -0.38 12.82 -0.80
N ASN A 4 0.69 13.40 -0.27
CA ASN A 4 1.08 14.77 -0.54
C ASN A 4 1.39 15.05 -2.04
N PRO A 5 2.31 14.33 -2.71
CA PRO A 5 2.56 14.53 -4.14
C PRO A 5 1.31 14.26 -5.02
N LEU A 6 0.46 13.30 -4.65
CA LEU A 6 -0.80 13.05 -5.35
C LEU A 6 -1.78 14.23 -5.22
N GLY A 7 -1.91 14.80 -4.01
CA GLY A 7 -2.73 16.00 -3.78
C GLY A 7 -2.25 17.19 -4.61
N VAL A 8 -0.93 17.38 -4.74
CA VAL A 8 -0.34 18.41 -5.60
C VAL A 8 -0.69 18.16 -7.07
N ILE A 9 -0.53 16.94 -7.57
CA ILE A 9 -0.87 16.60 -8.97
C ILE A 9 -2.34 16.90 -9.26
N LEU A 10 -3.25 16.46 -8.39
CA LEU A 10 -4.69 16.67 -8.54
C LEU A 10 -5.03 18.16 -8.57
N GLY A 11 -4.59 18.94 -7.57
CA GLY A 11 -4.87 20.37 -7.53
C GLY A 11 -4.27 21.14 -8.72
N ARG A 12 -3.08 20.73 -9.19
CA ARG A 12 -2.46 21.32 -10.40
C ARG A 12 -3.24 20.98 -11.67
N THR A 13 -3.77 19.77 -11.80
CA THR A 13 -4.62 19.40 -12.93
C THR A 13 -5.95 20.14 -12.95
N GLU A 14 -6.54 20.42 -11.79
CA GLU A 14 -7.74 21.26 -11.67
C GLU A 14 -7.44 22.71 -12.10
N MET A 15 -6.38 23.32 -11.58
CA MET A 15 -5.94 24.66 -12.00
C MET A 15 -5.63 24.74 -13.50
N LEU A 16 -4.97 23.72 -14.05
CA LEU A 16 -4.68 23.65 -15.48
C LEU A 16 -5.97 23.65 -16.32
N LYS A 17 -6.99 22.91 -15.88
CA LYS A 17 -8.31 22.89 -16.54
C LYS A 17 -8.96 24.27 -16.54
N GLU A 18 -8.89 25.00 -15.43
CA GLU A 18 -9.42 26.36 -15.32
C GLU A 18 -8.67 27.35 -16.20
N LEU A 19 -7.33 27.29 -16.23
CA LEU A 19 -6.50 28.14 -17.08
C LEU A 19 -6.81 27.94 -18.57
N ILE A 20 -6.98 26.68 -19.01
CA ILE A 20 -7.37 26.39 -20.39
C ILE A 20 -8.78 26.93 -20.69
N SER A 21 -9.73 26.74 -19.77
CA SER A 21 -11.12 27.18 -19.95
C SER A 21 -11.27 28.70 -19.99
N THR A 22 -10.36 29.44 -19.36
CA THR A 22 -10.35 30.91 -19.31
C THR A 22 -9.51 31.55 -20.41
N GLY A 23 -8.88 30.75 -21.28
CA GLY A 23 -8.01 31.27 -22.33
C GLY A 23 -6.72 31.89 -21.78
N ALA A 24 -6.20 31.35 -20.68
CA ALA A 24 -4.94 31.82 -20.09
C ALA A 24 -3.76 31.67 -21.05
N SER A 25 -2.67 32.39 -20.76
CA SER A 25 -1.47 32.36 -21.59
C SER A 25 -0.86 30.96 -21.65
N GLU A 26 -0.22 30.66 -22.79
CA GLU A 26 0.56 29.44 -23.00
C GLU A 26 1.60 29.24 -21.89
N SER A 27 2.25 30.32 -21.43
CA SER A 27 3.20 30.28 -20.32
C SER A 27 2.58 29.80 -19.00
N GLY A 28 1.33 30.18 -18.70
CA GLY A 28 0.63 29.74 -17.50
C GLY A 28 0.25 28.25 -17.56
N VAL A 29 -0.15 27.79 -18.74
CA VAL A 29 -0.44 26.38 -19.03
C VAL A 29 0.82 25.52 -18.90
N VAL A 30 1.92 25.93 -19.55
CA VAL A 30 3.21 25.23 -19.49
C VAL A 30 3.72 25.13 -18.05
N ALA A 31 3.59 26.21 -17.26
CA ALA A 31 3.99 26.19 -15.85
C ALA A 31 3.24 25.14 -15.03
N GLN A 32 1.91 24.96 -15.24
CA GLN A 32 1.19 23.90 -14.53
C GLN A 32 1.62 22.50 -14.97
N VAL A 33 1.89 22.30 -16.26
CA VAL A 33 2.40 21.02 -16.79
C VAL A 33 3.76 20.68 -16.18
N ASP A 34 4.66 21.66 -16.07
CA ASP A 34 5.97 21.48 -15.44
C ASP A 34 5.83 21.10 -13.96
N HIS A 35 4.96 21.78 -13.22
CA HIS A 35 4.69 21.45 -11.82
C HIS A 35 4.10 20.05 -11.63
N ILE A 36 3.18 19.63 -12.51
CA ILE A 36 2.62 18.27 -12.50
C ILE A 36 3.76 17.27 -12.71
N ARG A 37 4.57 17.46 -13.75
CA ARG A 37 5.70 16.59 -14.07
C ARG A 37 6.67 16.45 -12.90
N ASP A 38 7.00 17.55 -12.24
CA ASP A 38 7.93 17.54 -11.11
C ASP A 38 7.35 16.82 -9.90
N ALA A 39 6.07 17.01 -9.60
CA ALA A 39 5.38 16.27 -8.55
C ALA A 39 5.32 14.76 -8.85
N THR A 40 5.09 14.38 -10.12
CA THR A 40 5.12 12.98 -10.56
C THR A 40 6.52 12.38 -10.42
N LYS A 41 7.59 13.09 -10.83
CA LYS A 41 8.98 12.61 -10.64
C LYS A 41 9.28 12.34 -9.17
N ARG A 42 8.90 13.27 -8.28
CA ARG A 42 9.07 13.09 -6.82
C ARG A 42 8.29 11.89 -6.30
N LEU A 43 7.08 11.66 -6.80
CA LEU A 43 6.27 10.49 -6.44
C LEU A 43 6.97 9.19 -6.87
N THR A 44 7.47 9.12 -8.10
CA THR A 44 8.22 7.96 -8.60
C THR A 44 9.43 7.66 -7.72
N THR A 45 10.25 8.66 -7.39
CA THR A 45 11.40 8.48 -6.49
C THR A 45 10.98 7.98 -5.10
N MET A 46 9.88 8.49 -4.55
CA MET A 46 9.35 7.99 -3.27
C MET A 46 8.91 6.52 -3.37
N VAL A 47 8.30 6.11 -4.48
CA VAL A 47 7.94 4.70 -4.71
C VAL A 47 9.17 3.83 -4.84
N ASP A 48 10.18 4.27 -5.59
CA ASP A 48 11.44 3.53 -5.76
C ASP A 48 12.15 3.32 -4.41
N HIS A 49 12.17 4.33 -3.54
CA HIS A 49 12.69 4.20 -2.19
C HIS A 49 11.88 3.19 -1.36
N LEU A 50 10.54 3.27 -1.36
CA LEU A 50 9.71 2.32 -0.63
C LEU A 50 9.93 0.87 -1.09
N ILE A 51 10.10 0.66 -2.40
CA ILE A 51 10.42 -0.66 -2.95
C ILE A 51 11.81 -1.09 -2.50
N SER A 52 12.81 -0.21 -2.59
CA SER A 52 14.18 -0.49 -2.17
C SER A 52 14.27 -0.82 -0.67
N ASP A 53 13.56 -0.07 0.17
CA ASP A 53 13.48 -0.29 1.61
C ASP A 53 12.82 -1.64 1.91
N ALA A 54 11.68 -1.93 1.28
CA ALA A 54 11.00 -3.22 1.44
C ALA A 54 11.84 -4.41 0.94
N MET A 55 12.61 -4.23 -0.14
CA MET A 55 13.54 -5.24 -0.65
C MET A 55 14.74 -5.43 0.28
N ALA A 56 15.32 -4.34 0.83
CA ALA A 56 16.40 -4.41 1.80
C ALA A 56 15.96 -5.10 3.10
N ASP A 57 14.78 -4.74 3.62
CA ASP A 57 14.17 -5.41 4.77
C ASP A 57 13.98 -6.91 4.49
N ALA A 58 13.54 -7.28 3.27
CA ALA A 58 13.36 -8.68 2.90
C ALA A 58 14.67 -9.50 2.90
N PHE A 59 15.83 -8.86 2.70
CA PHE A 59 17.14 -9.53 2.78
C PHE A 59 17.70 -9.64 4.21
N ASP A 60 17.22 -8.85 5.17
CA ASP A 60 17.63 -8.93 6.59
C ASP A 60 16.66 -9.79 7.45
N ILE A 61 15.63 -10.38 6.83
CA ILE A 61 14.76 -11.35 7.49
C ILE A 61 15.51 -12.68 7.66
N THR A 62 15.85 -13.01 8.90
CA THR A 62 16.35 -14.33 9.28
C THR A 62 15.23 -15.19 9.86
N ILE A 63 15.06 -16.41 9.35
CA ILE A 63 14.06 -17.35 9.88
C ILE A 63 14.62 -18.01 11.13
N ARG A 64 14.09 -17.63 12.30
CA ARG A 64 14.38 -18.31 13.57
C ARG A 64 13.40 -19.47 13.74
N ARG A 65 13.87 -20.68 13.48
CA ARG A 65 13.01 -21.86 13.61
C ARG A 65 12.69 -22.21 15.04
N GLU A 66 11.42 -22.39 15.36
CA GLU A 66 10.97 -22.86 16.67
C GLU A 66 9.79 -23.82 16.58
N PRO A 67 9.55 -24.64 17.62
CA PRO A 67 8.38 -25.50 17.67
C PRO A 67 7.10 -24.64 17.73
N VAL A 68 6.21 -24.81 16.75
CA VAL A 68 4.93 -24.09 16.68
C VAL A 68 3.79 -25.09 16.62
N ASP A 69 2.78 -24.91 17.49
CA ASP A 69 1.49 -25.59 17.36
C ASP A 69 0.66 -24.94 16.26
N VAL A 70 0.65 -25.57 15.09
CA VAL A 70 -0.02 -25.07 13.89
C VAL A 70 -1.53 -25.05 14.06
N ALA A 71 -2.09 -25.99 14.83
CA ALA A 71 -3.53 -26.05 15.07
C ALA A 71 -3.98 -24.85 15.92
N ALA A 72 -3.20 -24.51 16.95
CA ALA A 72 -3.43 -23.32 17.76
C ALA A 72 -3.28 -22.02 16.95
N LEU A 73 -2.21 -21.90 16.16
CA LEU A 73 -1.94 -20.73 15.33
C LEU A 73 -3.06 -20.46 14.31
N VAL A 74 -3.49 -21.48 13.58
CA VAL A 74 -4.55 -21.34 12.56
C VAL A 74 -5.88 -20.98 13.21
N LYS A 75 -6.16 -21.50 14.41
CA LYS A 75 -7.36 -21.17 15.17
C LYS A 75 -7.37 -19.69 15.58
N GLU A 76 -6.26 -19.18 16.10
CA GLU A 76 -6.10 -17.76 16.46
C GLU A 76 -6.35 -16.85 15.25
N VAL A 77 -5.77 -17.19 14.08
CA VAL A 77 -5.96 -16.44 12.84
C VAL A 77 -7.44 -16.45 12.41
N ALA A 78 -8.12 -17.60 12.49
CA ALA A 78 -9.53 -17.69 12.15
C ALA A 78 -10.41 -16.84 13.08
N GLU A 79 -10.16 -16.90 14.39
CA GLU A 79 -10.88 -16.10 15.39
C GLU A 79 -10.68 -14.60 15.16
N ALA A 80 -9.46 -14.16 14.88
CA ALA A 80 -9.16 -12.76 14.59
C ALA A 80 -9.88 -12.24 13.33
N ASN A 81 -10.14 -13.12 12.35
CA ASN A 81 -10.78 -12.75 11.09
C ASN A 81 -12.31 -12.98 11.08
N GLN A 82 -12.87 -13.56 12.15
CA GLN A 82 -14.30 -13.84 12.25
C GLN A 82 -15.18 -12.59 12.05
N PRO A 83 -14.88 -11.42 12.65
CA PRO A 83 -15.71 -10.22 12.47
C PRO A 83 -15.77 -9.75 11.00
N LEU A 84 -14.63 -9.80 10.31
CA LEU A 84 -14.55 -9.42 8.90
C LEU A 84 -15.31 -10.40 8.01
N ALA A 85 -15.21 -11.70 8.30
CA ALA A 85 -15.95 -12.74 7.60
C ALA A 85 -17.46 -12.54 7.72
N VAL A 86 -17.97 -12.27 8.93
CA VAL A 86 -19.39 -11.98 9.17
C VAL A 86 -19.85 -10.77 8.36
N ASN A 87 -19.08 -9.67 8.39
CA ASN A 87 -19.41 -8.46 7.63
C ASN A 87 -19.49 -8.71 6.10
N LYS A 88 -18.72 -9.67 5.60
CA LYS A 88 -18.69 -10.06 4.19
C LYS A 88 -19.60 -11.24 3.86
N GLN A 89 -20.42 -11.69 4.81
CA GLN A 89 -21.26 -12.89 4.66
C GLN A 89 -20.46 -14.14 4.25
N GLN A 90 -19.26 -14.29 4.80
CA GLN A 90 -18.36 -15.41 4.60
C GLN A 90 -18.28 -16.26 5.87
N ALA A 91 -17.99 -17.55 5.70
CA ALA A 91 -17.73 -18.47 6.79
C ALA A 91 -16.24 -18.85 6.81
N ILE A 92 -15.63 -18.76 7.99
CA ILE A 92 -14.31 -19.31 8.27
C ILE A 92 -14.52 -20.49 9.24
N SER A 93 -14.03 -21.66 8.87
CA SER A 93 -14.02 -22.85 9.72
C SER A 93 -12.63 -23.46 9.73
N VAL A 94 -12.20 -23.94 10.90
CA VAL A 94 -10.92 -24.61 11.08
C VAL A 94 -11.19 -26.00 11.61
N THR A 95 -10.61 -27.01 10.96
CA THR A 95 -10.61 -28.40 11.44
C THR A 95 -9.17 -28.89 11.41
N ALA A 96 -8.61 -29.15 12.58
CA ALA A 96 -7.24 -29.61 12.73
C ALA A 96 -7.16 -30.63 13.88
N PRO A 97 -6.35 -31.70 13.74
CA PRO A 97 -5.93 -32.53 14.86
C PRO A 97 -5.25 -31.70 15.96
N ALA A 98 -5.42 -32.09 17.23
CA ALA A 98 -4.76 -31.41 18.34
C ALA A 98 -3.24 -31.63 18.33
N ASN A 99 -2.48 -30.63 18.80
CA ASN A 99 -1.03 -30.70 19.02
C ASN A 99 -0.20 -31.01 17.75
N ILE A 100 -0.56 -30.42 16.60
CA ILE A 100 0.30 -30.47 15.41
C ILE A 100 1.45 -29.50 15.61
N VAL A 101 2.54 -30.00 16.22
CA VAL A 101 3.76 -29.22 16.42
C VAL A 101 4.74 -29.51 15.30
N THR A 102 5.19 -28.46 14.62
CA THR A 102 6.27 -28.57 13.62
C THR A 102 7.30 -27.46 13.84
N MET A 103 8.51 -27.68 13.32
CA MET A 103 9.55 -26.65 13.26
C MET A 103 9.24 -25.73 12.07
N CYS A 104 8.86 -24.49 12.36
CA CYS A 104 8.64 -23.44 11.36
C CYS A 104 9.76 -22.42 11.44
#